data_AF-A0A7V8WIJ3-F1
#
_entry.id   AF-A0A7V8WIJ3-F1
#
_cell.length_a   1.000
_cell.length_b   1.000
_cell.length_c   1.000
_cell.angle_alpha   90.00
_cell.angle_beta   90.00
_cell.angle_gamma   90.00
#
_symmetry.space_group_name_H-M   'P 1'
#
loop_
_entity.id
_entity.type
_entity.pdbx_description
1 polymer ?
#
loop_
_entity_poly.entity_id
_entity_poly.type
_entity_poly.pdbx_seq_one_letter_code
_entity_poly.pdbx_strand_id
1 'polypeptide(L)'
;YINGFGSPENNPGSKVPVMPTEEAFANHDANKDGKLSREEMPNDHARRMGLAFSDLDGDKMLSRADWDYYKAAMESDNGILAITLGGSGDMTAKSVRWKFHRGIPQLPSPLIYENVLYMVNDGGGRVTMLNPDNGELLLQGRLPGSSDTFYASPVAGDGKVYIASEKGKVFVLPPGPKLEPIAVNDLGDSIYATPALVDGRIYLRTLNTLYCFGT
;
A
#
# COMPACT_ATOMS: atom_id res chain seq x y z
N TYR A 1 0.40 3.31 11.92
CA TYR A 1 -0.34 4.00 10.85
C TYR A 1 0.44 3.74 9.57
N ILE A 2 -0.20 3.20 8.53
CA ILE A 2 0.45 2.78 7.29
C ILE A 2 -0.36 3.40 6.17
N ASN A 3 0.19 4.41 5.50
CA ASN A 3 -0.37 5.02 4.31
C ASN A 3 0.80 5.52 3.46
N GLY A 4 0.84 5.10 2.19
CA GLY A 4 1.80 5.54 1.21
C GLY A 4 1.44 4.99 -0.16
N PHE A 5 1.36 5.88 -1.15
CA PHE A 5 1.36 5.50 -2.56
C PHE A 5 2.67 4.79 -2.87
N GLY A 6 2.58 3.59 -3.44
CA GLY A 6 3.74 2.76 -3.73
C GLY A 6 3.96 2.63 -5.22
N SER A 7 4.77 3.53 -5.76
CA SER A 7 5.38 3.33 -7.07
C SER A 7 6.57 2.36 -6.96
N PRO A 8 6.80 1.50 -7.96
CA PRO A 8 8.08 0.80 -8.11
C PRO A 8 9.29 1.74 -8.09
N GLU A 9 9.12 3.01 -8.48
CA GLU A 9 10.15 4.06 -8.47
C GLU A 9 10.53 4.49 -7.05
N ASN A 10 9.66 4.27 -6.05
CA ASN A 10 9.97 4.56 -4.65
C ASN A 10 10.61 3.36 -3.93
N ASN A 11 10.90 2.26 -4.61
CA ASN A 11 11.66 1.16 -4.01
C ASN A 11 13.10 1.59 -3.74
N PRO A 12 13.72 1.14 -2.64
CA PRO A 12 15.12 1.44 -2.37
C PRO A 12 16.03 1.09 -3.56
N GLY A 13 16.77 2.08 -4.06
CA GLY A 13 17.67 1.93 -5.21
C GLY A 13 17.03 2.15 -6.60
N SER A 14 15.74 2.49 -6.68
CA SER A 14 15.03 2.74 -7.95
C SER A 14 14.50 4.16 -8.11
N LYS A 15 14.90 5.07 -7.21
CA LYS A 15 14.42 6.46 -7.17
C LYS A 15 14.78 7.23 -8.43
N VAL A 16 13.80 7.95 -8.97
CA VAL A 16 13.99 8.90 -10.06
C VAL A 16 14.48 10.22 -9.46
N PRO A 17 15.68 10.71 -9.82
CA PRO A 17 16.15 11.99 -9.31
C PRO A 17 15.29 13.14 -9.84
N VAL A 18 14.91 14.04 -8.96
CA VAL A 18 14.15 15.26 -9.30
C VAL A 18 15.06 16.47 -9.16
N MET A 19 14.98 17.39 -10.13
CA MET A 19 15.77 18.62 -10.14
C MET A 19 15.47 19.47 -8.90
N PRO A 20 16.48 20.10 -8.25
CA PRO A 20 16.26 21.03 -7.16
C PRO A 20 15.32 22.17 -7.55
N THR A 21 14.49 22.62 -6.61
CA THR A 21 13.46 23.63 -6.83
C THR A 21 14.01 24.93 -7.43
N GLU A 22 15.13 25.43 -6.91
CA GLU A 22 15.73 26.65 -7.48
C GLU A 22 16.20 26.47 -8.92
N GLU A 23 16.77 25.31 -9.25
CA GLU A 23 17.25 25.02 -10.60
C GLU A 23 16.08 24.81 -11.58
N ALA A 24 15.02 24.14 -11.13
CA ALA A 24 13.81 23.94 -11.93
C ALA A 24 13.21 25.28 -12.35
N PHE A 25 12.97 26.18 -11.40
CA PHE A 25 12.36 27.48 -11.71
C PHE A 25 13.34 28.41 -12.43
N ALA A 26 14.64 28.39 -12.12
CA ALA A 26 15.61 29.24 -12.83
C ALA A 26 15.73 28.89 -14.32
N ASN A 27 15.60 27.60 -14.67
CA ASN A 27 15.81 27.12 -16.03
C ASN A 27 14.52 26.95 -16.84
N HIS A 28 13.38 26.75 -16.18
CA HIS A 28 12.15 26.32 -16.84
C HIS A 28 10.94 27.26 -16.67
N ASP A 29 10.94 28.18 -15.70
CA ASP A 29 9.92 29.23 -15.59
C ASP A 29 10.19 30.33 -16.64
N ALA A 30 9.77 30.06 -17.88
CA ALA A 30 10.11 30.88 -19.05
C ALA A 30 9.32 32.19 -19.06
N ASN A 31 8.06 32.14 -18.61
CA ASN A 31 7.18 33.30 -18.53
C ASN A 31 7.37 34.12 -17.24
N LYS A 32 8.12 33.59 -16.25
CA LYS A 32 8.43 34.22 -14.95
C LYS A 32 7.20 34.48 -14.09
N ASP A 33 6.20 33.61 -14.18
CA ASP A 33 4.98 33.71 -13.38
C ASP A 33 5.09 33.01 -12.02
N GLY A 34 6.23 32.37 -11.74
CA GLY A 34 6.49 31.67 -10.48
C GLY A 34 5.83 30.28 -10.41
N LYS A 35 5.34 29.76 -11.54
CA LYS A 35 4.78 28.42 -11.71
C LYS A 35 5.43 27.75 -12.92
N LEU A 36 5.34 26.43 -12.96
CA LEU A 36 5.73 25.64 -14.13
C LEU A 36 4.46 25.14 -14.80
N SER A 37 4.17 25.63 -16.00
CA SER A 37 3.13 25.10 -16.86
C SER A 37 3.53 23.73 -17.43
N ARG A 38 2.57 23.05 -18.07
CA ARG A 38 2.79 21.75 -18.73
C ARG A 38 3.89 21.79 -19.78
N GLU A 39 3.95 22.89 -20.53
CA GLU A 39 4.92 23.11 -21.61
C GLU A 39 6.32 23.38 -21.06
N GLU A 40 6.40 24.03 -19.90
CA GLU A 40 7.65 24.39 -19.20
C GLU A 40 8.29 23.22 -18.44
N MET A 41 7.56 22.13 -18.20
CA MET A 41 8.05 20.98 -17.44
C MET A 41 9.44 20.47 -17.91
N PRO A 42 10.39 20.24 -16.99
CA PRO A 42 11.77 19.92 -17.34
C PRO A 42 11.96 18.55 -18.00
N ASN A 43 10.99 17.65 -17.82
CA ASN A 43 10.97 16.33 -18.45
C ASN A 43 9.55 15.74 -18.47
N ASP A 44 9.37 14.68 -19.25
CA ASP A 44 8.08 14.01 -19.39
C ASP A 44 7.56 13.37 -18.08
N HIS A 45 8.47 12.98 -17.19
CA HIS A 45 8.09 12.39 -15.90
C HIS A 45 7.45 13.43 -14.99
N ALA A 46 8.05 14.62 -14.85
CA ALA A 46 7.47 15.75 -14.13
C ALA A 46 6.16 16.21 -14.78
N ARG A 47 6.12 16.26 -16.13
CA ARG A 47 4.91 16.61 -16.88
C ARG A 47 3.74 15.67 -16.65
N ARG A 48 4.01 14.36 -16.51
CA ARG A 48 2.96 13.36 -16.31
C ARG A 48 2.63 13.18 -14.83
N MET A 49 3.62 12.90 -14.01
CA MET A 49 3.45 12.51 -12.60
C MET A 49 3.37 13.72 -11.68
N GLY A 50 4.19 14.75 -11.92
CA GLY A 50 4.16 15.99 -11.13
C GLY A 50 2.80 16.66 -11.24
N LEU A 51 2.34 16.96 -12.46
CA LEU A 51 1.02 17.57 -12.67
C LEU A 51 -0.17 16.71 -12.22
N ALA A 52 -0.08 15.39 -12.31
CA ALA A 52 -1.21 14.52 -11.95
C ALA A 52 -1.40 14.35 -10.44
N PHE A 53 -0.31 14.43 -9.66
CA PHE A 53 -0.33 14.04 -8.24
C PHE A 53 0.22 15.09 -7.28
N SER A 54 0.90 16.11 -7.80
CA SER A 54 1.59 17.12 -7.00
C SER A 54 1.08 18.53 -7.24
N ASP A 55 0.13 18.73 -8.16
CA ASP A 55 -0.66 19.96 -8.26
C ASP A 55 -1.65 20.00 -7.09
N LEU A 56 -1.27 20.68 -5.99
CA LEU A 56 -2.03 20.66 -4.75
C LEU A 56 -3.22 21.62 -4.76
N ASP A 57 -3.21 22.64 -5.63
CA ASP A 57 -4.29 23.64 -5.74
C ASP A 57 -5.22 23.40 -6.96
N GLY A 58 -4.82 22.52 -7.88
CA GLY A 58 -5.62 22.06 -9.01
C GLY A 58 -5.63 23.03 -10.20
N ASP A 59 -4.68 23.97 -10.27
CA ASP A 59 -4.62 24.99 -11.32
C ASP A 59 -3.94 24.52 -12.61
N LYS A 60 -3.49 23.27 -12.66
CA LYS A 60 -2.79 22.60 -13.76
C LYS A 60 -1.38 23.13 -14.02
N MET A 61 -0.80 23.81 -13.04
CA MET A 61 0.59 24.23 -13.01
C MET A 61 1.23 23.73 -11.71
N LEU A 62 2.55 23.81 -11.59
CA LEU A 62 3.23 23.51 -10.32
C LEU A 62 3.87 24.79 -9.79
N SER A 63 3.41 25.23 -8.62
CA SER A 63 4.12 26.24 -7.83
C SER A 63 5.39 25.65 -7.23
N ARG A 64 6.21 26.49 -6.60
CA ARG A 64 7.40 26.04 -5.85
C ARG A 64 7.04 25.04 -4.75
N ALA A 65 5.91 25.23 -4.08
CA ALA A 65 5.44 24.33 -3.02
C ALA A 65 5.03 22.96 -3.58
N ASP A 66 4.35 22.96 -4.72
CA ASP A 66 3.98 21.75 -5.46
C ASP A 66 5.22 20.98 -5.94
N TRP A 67 6.24 21.69 -6.42
CA TRP A 67 7.51 21.10 -6.82
C TRP A 67 8.29 20.51 -5.64
N ASP A 68 8.31 21.21 -4.50
CA ASP A 68 8.93 20.68 -3.27
C ASP A 68 8.21 19.42 -2.78
N TYR A 69 6.87 19.39 -2.85
CA TYR A 69 6.09 18.20 -2.56
C TYR A 69 6.40 17.06 -3.54
N TYR A 70 6.41 17.35 -4.85
CA TYR A 70 6.75 16.38 -5.88
C TYR A 70 8.13 15.75 -5.65
N LYS A 71 9.14 16.57 -5.37
CA LYS A 71 10.49 16.11 -5.04
C LYS A 71 10.49 15.24 -3.78
N ALA A 72 9.83 15.68 -2.70
CA ALA A 72 9.74 14.90 -1.47
C ALA A 72 9.04 13.55 -1.67
N ALA A 73 7.99 13.52 -2.50
CA ALA A 73 7.30 12.29 -2.88
C ALA A 73 8.20 11.33 -3.67
N MET A 74 9.00 11.84 -4.61
CA MET A 74 9.94 11.02 -5.39
C MET A 74 11.17 10.56 -4.57
N GLU A 75 11.59 11.34 -3.58
CA GLU A 75 12.68 10.98 -2.66
C GLU A 75 12.24 9.98 -1.58
N SER A 76 10.94 9.84 -1.35
CA SER A 76 10.40 8.94 -0.32
C SER A 76 10.64 7.48 -0.66
N ASP A 77 10.99 6.68 0.36
CA ASP A 77 11.08 5.24 0.25
C ASP A 77 9.72 4.60 0.53
N ASN A 78 9.32 3.71 -0.37
CA ASN A 78 8.12 2.90 -0.23
C ASN A 78 8.30 1.88 0.90
N GLY A 79 7.35 1.76 1.83
CA GLY A 79 7.54 0.83 2.95
C GLY A 79 6.38 0.72 3.92
N ILE A 80 6.40 -0.36 4.70
CA ILE A 80 5.65 -0.51 5.94
C ILE A 80 6.54 -0.05 7.09
N LEU A 81 6.00 0.79 7.97
CA LEU A 81 6.71 1.31 9.13
C LEU A 81 5.94 0.93 10.40
N ALA A 82 6.67 0.45 11.40
CA ALA A 82 6.19 0.46 12.78
C ALA A 82 6.64 1.75 13.46
N ILE A 83 5.67 2.49 13.99
CA ILE A 83 5.90 3.79 14.61
C ILE A 83 5.34 3.74 16.03
N THR A 84 6.19 4.04 17.01
CA THR A 84 5.78 4.26 18.40
C THR A 84 4.95 5.54 18.48
N LEU A 85 3.75 5.42 19.02
CA LEU A 85 2.85 6.57 19.21
C LEU A 85 3.30 7.43 20.40
N GLY A 86 2.95 8.71 20.36
CA GLY A 86 3.31 9.69 21.38
C GLY A 86 4.61 10.45 21.08
N GLY A 87 4.95 11.40 21.95
CA GLY A 87 6.09 12.32 21.78
C GLY A 87 5.67 13.70 21.27
N SER A 88 6.65 14.60 21.11
CA SER A 88 6.46 15.98 20.66
C SER A 88 7.70 16.47 19.90
N GLY A 89 7.50 17.31 18.89
CA GLY A 89 8.57 17.79 18.01
C GLY A 89 8.90 16.81 16.89
N ASP A 90 10.13 16.86 16.38
CA ASP A 90 10.60 15.90 15.36
C ASP A 90 10.86 14.52 15.99
N MET A 91 10.03 13.55 15.59
CA MET A 91 10.05 12.18 16.08
C MET A 91 10.63 11.19 15.06
N THR A 92 11.14 11.67 13.91
CA THR A 92 11.51 10.81 12.77
C THR A 92 12.52 9.74 13.14
N ALA A 93 13.61 10.12 13.83
CA ALA A 93 14.65 9.19 14.27
C ALA A 93 14.32 8.44 15.58
N LYS A 94 13.25 8.82 16.29
CA LYS A 94 12.94 8.37 17.66
C LYS A 94 11.75 7.42 17.72
N SER A 95 10.75 7.62 16.85
CA SER A 95 9.52 6.85 16.87
C SER A 95 9.50 5.69 15.88
N VAL A 96 10.29 5.72 14.81
CA VAL A 96 10.34 4.61 13.86
C VAL A 96 11.09 3.43 14.49
N ARG A 97 10.38 2.33 14.77
CA ARG A 97 10.96 1.12 15.37
C ARG A 97 11.65 0.25 14.32
N TRP A 98 10.99 0.06 13.19
CA TRP A 98 11.51 -0.70 12.06
C TRP A 98 10.80 -0.28 10.76
N LYS A 99 11.44 -0.59 9.63
CA LYS A 99 10.92 -0.39 8.28
C LYS A 99 11.04 -1.68 7.48
N PHE A 100 10.07 -1.95 6.62
CA PHE A 100 10.11 -3.04 5.65
C PHE A 100 9.74 -2.50 4.28
N HIS A 101 10.53 -2.83 3.25
CA HIS A 101 10.43 -2.17 1.93
C HIS A 101 10.01 -3.11 0.79
N ARG A 102 9.90 -4.42 1.03
CA ARG A 102 9.66 -5.39 -0.04
C ARG A 102 8.19 -5.77 -0.14
N GLY A 103 7.65 -5.76 -1.34
CA GLY A 103 6.30 -6.29 -1.57
C GLY A 103 5.21 -5.63 -0.73
N ILE A 104 5.25 -4.31 -0.67
CA ILE A 104 4.27 -3.49 0.06
C ILE A 104 2.92 -3.54 -0.69
N PRO A 105 1.81 -3.84 -0.01
CA PRO A 105 0.48 -3.79 -0.61
C PRO A 105 0.03 -2.33 -0.83
N GLN A 106 -0.79 -2.09 -1.85
CA GLN A 106 -1.39 -0.79 -2.14
C GLN A 106 -2.83 -0.69 -1.63
N LEU A 107 -3.65 -1.70 -1.92
CA LEU A 107 -5.07 -1.71 -1.59
C LEU A 107 -5.38 -2.52 -0.32
N PRO A 108 -4.91 -3.79 -0.17
CA PRO A 108 -5.17 -4.54 1.05
C PRO A 108 -4.45 -3.93 2.25
N SER A 109 -5.20 -3.59 3.30
CA SER A 109 -4.61 -3.19 4.57
C SER A 109 -3.97 -4.39 5.26
N PRO A 110 -2.85 -4.21 5.97
CA PRO A 110 -2.22 -5.30 6.71
C PRO A 110 -3.04 -5.72 7.93
N LEU A 111 -2.85 -6.96 8.37
CA LEU A 111 -3.49 -7.55 9.54
C LEU A 111 -2.43 -7.99 10.55
N ILE A 112 -2.61 -7.68 11.84
CA ILE A 112 -1.86 -8.33 12.92
C ILE A 112 -2.77 -9.34 13.59
N TYR A 113 -2.36 -10.59 13.63
CA TYR A 113 -3.08 -11.66 14.33
C TYR A 113 -2.08 -12.67 14.91
N GLU A 114 -2.28 -13.07 16.17
CA GLU A 114 -1.40 -14.01 16.90
C GLU A 114 0.11 -13.71 16.73
N ASN A 115 0.48 -12.44 16.92
CA ASN A 115 1.86 -11.94 16.79
C ASN A 115 2.50 -12.11 15.40
N VAL A 116 1.71 -12.14 14.34
CA VAL A 116 2.17 -12.11 12.96
C VAL A 116 1.49 -10.96 12.22
N LEU A 117 2.29 -10.18 11.49
CA LEU A 117 1.84 -9.14 10.58
C LEU A 117 1.73 -9.73 9.17
N TYR A 118 0.50 -9.81 8.65
CA TYR A 118 0.17 -10.31 7.32
C TYR A 118 0.01 -9.15 6.34
N MET A 119 0.71 -9.22 5.22
CA MET A 119 0.56 -8.33 4.07
C MET A 119 0.19 -9.14 2.83
N VAL A 120 -0.89 -8.78 2.17
CA VAL A 120 -1.36 -9.41 0.93
C VAL A 120 -1.16 -8.43 -0.20
N ASN A 121 -0.29 -8.74 -1.15
CA ASN A 121 -0.10 -7.90 -2.32
C ASN A 121 -1.30 -7.94 -3.25
N ASP A 122 -1.52 -6.81 -3.90
CA ASP A 122 -2.61 -6.55 -4.83
C ASP A 122 -2.64 -7.57 -5.97
N GLY A 123 -1.48 -7.94 -6.51
CA GLY A 123 -1.38 -8.83 -7.66
C GLY A 123 -0.72 -10.16 -7.32
N GLY A 124 -1.28 -11.23 -7.89
CA GLY A 124 -0.64 -12.54 -7.96
C GLY A 124 -0.58 -13.29 -6.64
N GLY A 125 -1.40 -12.92 -5.65
CA GLY A 125 -1.59 -13.67 -4.40
C GLY A 125 -0.35 -13.84 -3.53
N ARG A 126 0.62 -12.92 -3.61
CA ARG A 126 1.79 -12.94 -2.71
C ARG A 126 1.37 -12.51 -1.31
N VAL A 127 1.74 -13.31 -0.32
CA VAL A 127 1.57 -13.02 1.10
C VAL A 127 2.93 -12.93 1.75
N THR A 128 3.14 -11.86 2.51
CA THR A 128 4.34 -11.64 3.32
C THR A 128 3.92 -11.60 4.79
N MET A 129 4.62 -12.37 5.62
CA MET A 129 4.38 -12.49 7.05
C MET A 129 5.61 -11.98 7.78
N LEU A 130 5.44 -10.98 8.62
CA LEU A 130 6.50 -10.34 9.40
C LEU A 130 6.26 -10.52 10.90
N ASN A 131 7.33 -10.48 11.67
CA ASN A 131 7.25 -10.27 13.11
C ASN A 131 6.91 -8.78 13.36
N PRO A 132 5.79 -8.46 14.02
CA PRO A 132 5.36 -7.08 14.21
C PRO A 132 6.26 -6.27 15.16
N ASP A 133 7.07 -6.92 16.01
CA ASP A 133 7.92 -6.24 16.99
C ASP A 133 9.21 -5.69 16.38
N ASN A 134 9.79 -6.43 15.43
CA ASN A 134 11.11 -6.13 14.87
C ASN A 134 11.13 -6.02 13.33
N GLY A 135 10.03 -6.32 12.64
CA GLY A 135 9.93 -6.26 11.18
C GLY A 135 10.62 -7.41 10.45
N GLU A 136 11.06 -8.44 11.17
CA GLU A 136 11.74 -9.61 10.60
C GLU A 136 10.80 -10.39 9.67
N LEU A 137 11.34 -10.83 8.53
CA LEU A 137 10.61 -11.67 7.59
C LEU A 137 10.46 -13.09 8.15
N LEU A 138 9.23 -13.48 8.49
CA LEU A 138 8.93 -14.83 8.97
C LEU A 138 8.69 -15.80 7.80
N LEU A 139 7.86 -15.38 6.84
CA LEU A 139 7.54 -16.17 5.66
C LEU A 139 7.13 -15.26 4.50
N GLN A 140 7.50 -15.62 3.28
CA GLN A 140 6.96 -15.02 2.06
C GLN A 140 6.70 -16.11 1.04
N GLY A 141 5.54 -16.03 0.40
CA GLY A 141 5.20 -16.95 -0.67
C GLY A 141 3.94 -16.51 -1.40
N ARG A 142 3.42 -17.41 -2.23
CA ARG A 142 2.19 -17.19 -2.99
C ARG A 142 1.11 -18.17 -2.54
N LEU A 143 -0.13 -17.69 -2.41
CA LEU A 143 -1.28 -18.55 -2.14
C LEU A 143 -1.38 -19.63 -3.23
N PRO A 144 -1.45 -20.92 -2.88
CA PRO A 144 -1.51 -22.02 -3.84
C PRO A 144 -2.66 -21.83 -4.84
N GLY A 145 -2.37 -22.01 -6.12
CA GLY A 145 -3.38 -21.88 -7.19
C GLY A 145 -3.92 -20.46 -7.40
N SER A 146 -3.30 -19.44 -6.81
CA SER A 146 -3.68 -18.04 -7.01
C SER A 146 -2.73 -17.30 -7.97
N SER A 147 -3.32 -16.70 -8.99
CA SER A 147 -2.72 -15.63 -9.80
C SER A 147 -3.62 -14.39 -9.82
N ASP A 148 -4.54 -14.31 -8.86
CA ASP A 148 -5.62 -13.32 -8.83
C ASP A 148 -5.16 -11.98 -8.25
N THR A 149 -6.04 -11.00 -8.42
CA THR A 149 -5.95 -9.70 -7.75
C THR A 149 -6.60 -9.78 -6.37
N PHE A 150 -6.13 -8.95 -5.43
CA PHE A 150 -6.60 -8.89 -4.06
C PHE A 150 -6.86 -7.43 -3.70
N TYR A 151 -8.13 -7.12 -3.46
CA TYR A 151 -8.58 -5.79 -3.02
C TYR A 151 -9.03 -5.81 -1.56
N ALA A 152 -9.68 -6.90 -1.17
CA ALA A 152 -10.11 -7.13 0.20
C ALA A 152 -8.90 -7.27 1.14
N SER A 153 -8.99 -6.65 2.31
CA SER A 153 -7.97 -6.83 3.35
C SER A 153 -8.13 -8.21 4.02
N PRO A 154 -7.04 -8.85 4.46
CA PRO A 154 -7.12 -10.02 5.31
C PRO A 154 -7.84 -9.71 6.62
N VAL A 155 -8.62 -10.66 7.12
CA VAL A 155 -9.27 -10.61 8.43
C VAL A 155 -9.02 -11.89 9.20
N ALA A 156 -9.14 -11.86 10.53
CA ALA A 156 -8.93 -13.05 11.36
C ALA A 156 -9.94 -13.17 12.49
N GLY A 157 -10.24 -14.42 12.82
CA GLY A 157 -11.17 -14.84 13.86
C GLY A 157 -11.22 -16.36 13.93
N ASP A 158 -11.68 -16.92 15.05
CA ASP A 158 -11.80 -18.37 15.25
C ASP A 158 -10.49 -19.15 14.95
N GLY A 159 -9.35 -18.56 15.32
CA GLY A 159 -8.02 -19.15 15.09
C GLY A 159 -7.67 -19.31 13.61
N LYS A 160 -8.20 -18.46 12.72
CA LYS A 160 -8.00 -18.54 11.26
C LYS A 160 -7.79 -17.14 10.67
N VAL A 161 -7.07 -17.10 9.56
CA VAL A 161 -6.92 -15.89 8.72
C VAL A 161 -7.65 -16.13 7.40
N TYR A 162 -8.50 -15.19 7.02
CA TYR A 162 -9.30 -15.23 5.79
C TYR A 162 -8.76 -14.21 4.80
N ILE A 163 -8.49 -14.65 3.58
CA ILE A 163 -8.01 -13.80 2.49
C ILE A 163 -8.92 -14.02 1.29
N ALA A 164 -9.55 -12.96 0.79
CA ALA A 164 -10.45 -13.03 -0.36
C ALA A 164 -9.79 -12.44 -1.62
N SER A 165 -9.80 -13.20 -2.71
CA SER A 165 -9.37 -12.72 -4.03
C SER A 165 -10.54 -12.07 -4.77
N GLU A 166 -10.21 -11.19 -5.71
CA GLU A 166 -11.17 -10.55 -6.60
C GLU A 166 -12.10 -11.57 -7.27
N LYS A 167 -11.59 -12.72 -7.71
CA LYS A 167 -12.37 -13.70 -8.47
C LYS A 167 -13.28 -14.59 -7.62
N GLY A 168 -13.50 -14.26 -6.36
CA GLY A 168 -14.44 -15.00 -5.50
C GLY A 168 -13.81 -16.10 -4.67
N LYS A 169 -12.48 -16.29 -4.73
CA LYS A 169 -11.80 -17.29 -3.90
C LYS A 169 -11.56 -16.77 -2.50
N VAL A 170 -11.92 -17.54 -1.49
CA VAL A 170 -11.65 -17.28 -0.08
C VAL A 170 -10.70 -18.34 0.46
N PHE A 171 -9.46 -17.92 0.71
CA PHE A 171 -8.43 -18.74 1.31
C PHE A 171 -8.55 -18.65 2.83
N VAL A 172 -8.56 -19.81 3.48
CA VAL A 172 -8.57 -19.93 4.94
C VAL A 172 -7.23 -20.48 5.36
N LEU A 173 -6.41 -19.64 5.99
CA LEU A 173 -5.10 -20.02 6.49
C LEU A 173 -5.16 -20.34 7.99
N PRO A 174 -4.34 -21.28 8.48
CA PRO A 174 -4.07 -21.39 9.91
C PRO A 174 -3.30 -20.15 10.40
N PRO A 175 -3.30 -19.85 11.71
CA PRO A 175 -2.57 -18.72 12.23
C PRO A 175 -1.06 -19.03 12.28
N GLY A 176 -0.26 -17.97 12.44
CA GLY A 176 1.19 -18.05 12.39
C GLY A 176 1.79 -17.98 10.97
N PRO A 177 3.11 -18.22 10.83
CA PRO A 177 3.83 -18.14 9.56
C PRO A 177 3.60 -19.40 8.71
N LYS A 178 2.35 -19.62 8.27
CA LYS A 178 1.92 -20.78 7.48
C LYS A 178 1.09 -20.33 6.29
N LEU A 179 1.52 -20.72 5.10
CA LEU A 179 0.87 -20.29 3.86
C LEU A 179 -0.06 -21.33 3.22
N GLU A 180 0.03 -22.59 3.65
CA GLU A 180 -0.85 -23.65 3.16
C GLU A 180 -2.27 -23.46 3.72
N PRO A 181 -3.29 -23.25 2.85
CA PRO A 181 -4.65 -23.08 3.30
C PRO A 181 -5.21 -24.38 3.88
N ILE A 182 -5.96 -24.28 4.99
CA ILE A 182 -6.78 -25.39 5.49
C ILE A 182 -8.07 -25.55 4.68
N ALA A 183 -8.50 -24.49 3.97
CA ALA A 183 -9.58 -24.54 3.01
C ALA A 183 -9.43 -23.44 1.95
N VAL A 184 -9.94 -23.71 0.76
CA VAL A 184 -10.13 -22.72 -0.30
C VAL A 184 -11.57 -22.86 -0.80
N ASN A 185 -12.36 -21.81 -0.64
CA ASN A 185 -13.75 -21.77 -1.07
C ASN A 185 -13.86 -20.88 -2.31
N ASP A 186 -14.65 -21.29 -3.29
CA ASP A 186 -14.94 -20.50 -4.48
C ASP A 186 -16.41 -20.08 -4.44
N LEU A 187 -16.68 -18.78 -4.35
CA LEU A 187 -18.04 -18.24 -4.33
C LEU A 187 -18.60 -18.00 -5.73
N GLY A 188 -17.78 -18.14 -6.78
CA GLY A 188 -18.21 -17.96 -8.17
C GLY A 188 -18.64 -16.54 -8.55
N ASP A 189 -18.36 -15.55 -7.68
CA ASP A 189 -18.74 -14.16 -7.86
C ASP A 189 -17.67 -13.23 -7.29
N SER A 190 -17.49 -12.06 -7.91
CA SER A 190 -16.34 -11.20 -7.60
C SER A 190 -16.41 -10.61 -6.19
N ILE A 191 -15.27 -10.51 -5.50
CA ILE A 191 -15.17 -9.93 -4.14
C ILE A 191 -14.25 -8.71 -4.17
N TYR A 192 -14.81 -7.56 -3.81
CA TYR A 192 -14.04 -6.32 -3.61
C TYR A 192 -14.02 -5.88 -2.13
N ALA A 193 -14.98 -6.38 -1.34
CA ALA A 193 -15.17 -5.95 0.04
C ALA A 193 -14.38 -6.84 1.02
N THR A 194 -13.74 -6.20 2.00
CA THR A 194 -13.19 -6.90 3.18
C THR A 194 -14.33 -7.59 3.94
N PRO A 195 -14.20 -8.90 4.29
CA PRO A 195 -15.23 -9.58 5.08
C PRO A 195 -15.40 -8.92 6.46
N ALA A 196 -16.63 -8.82 6.95
CA ALA A 196 -16.94 -8.26 8.26
C ALA A 196 -17.19 -9.39 9.27
N LEU A 197 -16.51 -9.35 10.42
CA LEU A 197 -16.63 -10.34 11.48
C LEU A 197 -17.41 -9.74 12.66
N VAL A 198 -18.53 -10.35 13.02
CA VAL A 198 -19.36 -9.92 14.16
C VAL A 198 -20.14 -11.09 14.72
N ASP A 199 -20.22 -11.20 16.06
CA ASP A 199 -21.04 -12.19 16.78
C ASP A 199 -20.87 -13.64 16.27
N GLY A 200 -19.62 -14.06 16.05
CA GLY A 200 -19.30 -15.41 15.58
C GLY A 200 -19.63 -15.67 14.10
N ARG A 201 -19.97 -14.62 13.34
CA ARG A 201 -20.34 -14.70 11.92
C ARG A 201 -19.38 -13.92 11.04
N ILE A 202 -19.25 -14.38 9.80
CA ILE A 202 -18.53 -13.71 8.73
C ILE A 202 -19.55 -13.29 7.68
N TYR A 203 -19.64 -11.99 7.47
CA TYR A 203 -20.42 -11.38 6.40
C TYR A 203 -19.50 -11.04 5.24
N LEU A 204 -19.80 -11.59 4.07
CA LEU A 204 -18.97 -11.39 2.89
C LEU A 204 -19.84 -10.98 1.71
N ARG A 205 -19.60 -9.76 1.22
CA ARG A 205 -20.27 -9.21 0.05
C ARG A 205 -19.46 -9.55 -1.20
N THR A 206 -20.09 -10.28 -2.12
CA THR A 206 -19.66 -10.38 -3.51
C THR A 206 -20.31 -9.25 -4.33
N LEU A 207 -20.07 -9.21 -5.63
CA LEU A 207 -20.67 -8.23 -6.53
C LEU A 207 -22.20 -8.25 -6.45
N ASN A 208 -22.79 -9.45 -6.39
CA ASN A 208 -24.24 -9.64 -6.49
C ASN A 208 -24.91 -10.15 -5.21
N THR A 209 -24.15 -10.67 -4.23
CA THR A 209 -24.73 -11.38 -3.08
C THR A 209 -24.05 -10.98 -1.76
N LEU A 210 -24.80 -10.95 -0.67
CA LEU A 210 -24.26 -10.88 0.69
C LEU A 210 -24.41 -12.26 1.35
N TYR A 211 -23.27 -12.92 1.61
CA TYR A 211 -23.22 -14.19 2.33
C TYR A 211 -23.05 -13.96 3.83
N CYS A 212 -23.59 -14.88 4.62
CA CYS A 212 -23.35 -14.99 6.05
C CYS A 212 -22.90 -16.41 6.37
N PHE A 213 -21.69 -16.55 6.92
CA PHE A 213 -21.13 -17.81 7.39
C PHE A 213 -21.04 -17.80 8.92
N GLY A 214 -21.20 -18.95 9.56
CA GLY A 214 -21.24 -19.08 11.02
C GLY A 214 -22.49 -19.81 11.48
N THR A 215 -22.41 -20.46 12.63
CA THR A 215 -23.50 -21.23 13.26
C THR A 215 -24.02 -20.49 14.48
#